data_AF-A0A151IYC9-F1
#
_entry.id   AF-A0A151IYC9-F1
#
_cell.length_a   1.000
_cell.length_b   1.000
_cell.length_c   1.000
_cell.angle_alpha   90.00
_cell.angle_beta   90.00
_cell.angle_gamma   90.00
#
_symmetry.space_group_name_H-M   'P 1'
#
loop_
_entity.id
_entity.type
_entity.pdbx_description
1 polymer ?
#
loop_
_entity_poly.entity_id
_entity_poly.type
_entity_poly.pdbx_seq_one_letter_code
_entity_poly.pdbx_strand_id
1 'polypeptide(L)'
;MWIQITKDIETKMIFTRNAVQCENRYKTILKRKVLSVKNNQPSGAKQIKVDFEEALNKIKAIGDSLEPEILQGPGRIVEKSAASTSSNSQAQKKKKTMSISETLLEIQKNKEEKRERRHQEKLDLLRTIITSLSRPNSENNK
;
A
#
# COMPACT_ATOMS: atom_id res chain seq x y z
N MET A 1 22.16 2.77 -23.29
CA MET A 1 20.70 2.54 -23.27
C MET A 1 19.96 3.41 -24.28
N TRP A 2 19.93 4.75 -24.15
CA TRP A 2 19.14 5.63 -25.06
C TRP A 2 19.50 5.53 -26.54
N ILE A 3 20.77 5.30 -26.87
CA ILE A 3 21.22 5.05 -28.24
C ILE A 3 20.55 3.81 -28.83
N GLN A 4 20.41 2.75 -28.04
CA GLN A 4 19.73 1.52 -28.48
C GLN A 4 18.24 1.76 -28.66
N ILE A 5 17.61 2.52 -27.74
CA ILE A 5 16.20 2.91 -27.85
C ILE A 5 15.96 3.71 -29.14
N THR A 6 16.87 4.62 -29.49
CA THR A 6 16.80 5.36 -30.77
C THR A 6 16.83 4.41 -31.97
N LYS A 7 17.78 3.45 -32.02
CA LYS A 7 17.85 2.46 -33.09
C LYS A 7 16.58 1.60 -33.17
N ASP A 8 16.05 1.21 -32.02
CA ASP A 8 14.80 0.45 -31.92
C ASP A 8 13.59 1.26 -32.41
N ILE A 9 13.52 2.56 -32.13
CA ILE A 9 12.46 3.44 -32.61
C ILE A 9 12.57 3.62 -34.14
N GLU A 10 13.78 3.80 -34.65
CA GLU A 10 14.04 3.92 -36.09
C GLU A 10 13.63 2.65 -36.84
N THR A 11 13.96 1.47 -36.31
CA THR A 11 13.65 0.18 -36.93
C THR A 11 12.19 -0.24 -36.77
N LYS A 12 11.59 -0.09 -35.58
CA LYS A 12 10.24 -0.60 -35.27
C LYS A 12 9.13 0.39 -35.58
N MET A 13 9.40 1.68 -35.49
CA MET A 13 8.40 2.74 -35.65
C MET A 13 8.66 3.63 -36.87
N ILE A 14 9.78 3.44 -37.58
CA ILE A 14 10.11 4.17 -38.82
C ILE A 14 10.19 5.68 -38.57
N PHE A 15 10.64 6.10 -37.37
CA PHE A 15 10.88 7.50 -37.04
C PHE A 15 12.29 7.71 -36.51
N THR A 16 12.94 8.79 -36.94
CA THR A 16 14.29 9.14 -36.48
C THR A 16 14.23 10.14 -35.34
N ARG A 17 14.84 9.80 -34.20
CA ARG A 17 14.93 10.68 -33.02
C ARG A 17 16.29 10.51 -32.35
N ASN A 18 16.94 11.62 -32.03
CA ASN A 18 18.21 11.58 -31.31
C ASN A 18 18.01 11.03 -29.87
N ALA A 19 19.01 10.35 -29.34
CA ALA A 19 19.02 9.81 -27.97
C ALA A 19 18.65 10.86 -26.93
N VAL A 20 19.18 12.09 -27.06
CA VAL A 20 18.87 13.22 -26.15
C VAL A 20 17.39 13.62 -26.25
N GLN A 21 16.80 13.58 -27.44
CA GLN A 21 15.38 13.88 -27.64
C GLN A 21 14.50 12.82 -27.00
N CYS A 22 14.85 11.54 -27.15
CA CYS A 22 14.17 10.42 -26.51
C CYS A 22 14.23 10.54 -24.99
N GLU A 23 15.40 10.83 -24.43
CA GLU A 23 15.60 11.00 -22.99
C GLU A 23 14.78 12.18 -22.44
N ASN A 24 14.85 13.35 -23.08
CA ASN A 24 14.09 14.52 -22.64
C ASN A 24 12.58 14.30 -22.73
N ARG A 25 12.12 13.63 -23.79
CA ARG A 25 10.71 13.26 -23.95
C ARG A 25 10.26 12.32 -22.83
N TYR A 26 11.05 11.29 -22.53
CA TYR A 26 10.78 10.37 -21.43
C TYR A 26 10.69 11.10 -20.08
N LYS A 27 11.65 11.98 -19.77
CA LYS A 27 11.65 12.79 -18.54
C LYS A 27 10.39 13.64 -18.42
N THR A 28 9.96 14.30 -19.49
CA THR A 28 8.73 15.11 -19.50
C THR A 28 7.48 14.25 -19.30
N ILE A 29 7.39 13.11 -19.98
CA ILE A 29 6.27 12.17 -19.82
C ILE A 29 6.19 11.68 -18.36
N LEU A 30 7.33 11.31 -17.77
CA LEU A 30 7.39 10.85 -16.38
C LEU A 30 6.94 11.93 -15.40
N LYS A 31 7.43 13.18 -15.57
CA LYS A 31 7.00 14.32 -14.74
C LYS A 31 5.48 14.55 -14.82
N ARG A 32 4.91 14.54 -16.02
CA ARG A 32 3.45 14.70 -16.22
C ARG A 32 2.64 13.58 -15.58
N LYS A 33 3.12 12.33 -15.68
CA LYS A 33 2.50 11.19 -15.00
C LYS A 33 2.47 11.40 -13.48
N VAL A 34 3.61 11.76 -12.88
CA VAL A 34 3.70 11.99 -11.43
C VAL A 34 2.73 13.07 -10.97
N LEU A 35 2.61 14.16 -11.71
CA LEU A 35 1.65 15.23 -11.41
C LEU A 35 0.20 14.73 -11.47
N SER A 36 -0.14 13.96 -12.50
CA SER A 36 -1.49 13.40 -12.69
C SER A 36 -1.85 12.42 -11.58
N VAL A 37 -0.91 11.53 -11.21
CA VAL A 37 -1.09 10.60 -10.09
C VAL A 37 -1.31 11.35 -8.78
N LYS A 38 -0.51 12.38 -8.48
CA LYS A 38 -0.69 13.20 -7.28
C LYS A 38 -2.05 13.90 -7.23
N ASN A 39 -2.52 14.41 -8.36
CA ASN A 39 -3.84 15.02 -8.47
C ASN A 39 -4.98 14.02 -8.23
N ASN A 40 -4.77 12.74 -8.59
CA ASN A 40 -5.78 11.69 -8.45
C ASN A 40 -5.79 11.02 -7.06
N GLN A 41 -4.89 11.41 -6.14
CA GLN A 41 -4.85 10.89 -4.76
C GLN A 41 -5.94 11.46 -3.83
N PRO A 42 -6.16 12.79 -3.75
CA PRO A 42 -7.18 13.35 -2.85
C PRO A 42 -8.61 13.15 -3.37
N SER A 43 -9.56 12.94 -2.45
CA SER A 43 -10.99 12.94 -2.76
C SER A 43 -11.48 14.34 -3.13
N GLY A 44 -12.33 14.45 -4.15
CA GLY A 44 -12.92 15.72 -4.62
C GLY A 44 -12.15 16.43 -5.74
N ALA A 45 -10.95 15.96 -6.10
CA ALA A 45 -10.24 16.45 -7.28
C ALA A 45 -10.83 15.85 -8.57
N LYS A 46 -10.86 16.63 -9.67
CA LYS A 46 -11.21 16.10 -10.99
C LYS A 46 -10.12 15.13 -11.44
N GLN A 47 -10.51 13.89 -11.74
CA GLN A 47 -9.57 12.86 -12.18
C GLN A 47 -8.94 13.23 -13.52
N ILE A 48 -7.61 13.18 -13.59
CA ILE A 48 -6.85 13.38 -14.82
C ILE A 48 -6.49 12.01 -15.37
N LYS A 49 -6.99 11.70 -16.58
CA LYS A 49 -6.65 10.48 -17.31
C LYS A 49 -5.24 10.58 -17.89
N VAL A 50 -4.45 9.51 -17.78
CA VAL A 50 -3.12 9.40 -18.40
C VAL A 50 -3.18 8.31 -19.48
N ASP A 51 -3.06 8.71 -20.74
CA ASP A 51 -3.34 7.84 -21.90
C ASP A 51 -2.50 6.56 -21.97
N PHE A 52 -1.28 6.59 -21.45
CA PHE A 52 -0.34 5.47 -21.47
C PHE A 52 -0.28 4.69 -20.14
N GLU A 53 -1.17 4.97 -19.19
CA GLU A 53 -1.17 4.33 -17.88
C GLU A 53 -1.48 2.83 -17.95
N GLU A 54 -2.49 2.45 -18.73
CA GLU A 54 -2.85 1.04 -18.93
C GLU A 54 -1.71 0.24 -19.56
N ALA A 55 -1.06 0.81 -20.59
CA ALA A 55 0.07 0.18 -21.26
C ALA A 55 1.25 -0.02 -20.29
N LEU A 56 1.54 0.97 -19.44
CA LEU A 56 2.58 0.85 -18.42
C LEU A 56 2.24 -0.21 -17.36
N ASN A 57 0.98 -0.31 -16.95
CA ASN A 57 0.54 -1.32 -15.99
C ASN A 57 0.67 -2.73 -16.57
N LYS A 58 0.38 -2.92 -17.87
CA LYS A 58 0.61 -4.20 -18.57
C LYS A 58 2.10 -4.58 -18.58
N ILE A 59 2.98 -3.64 -18.92
CA ILE A 59 4.44 -3.88 -18.92
C ILE A 59 4.93 -4.24 -17.50
N LYS A 60 4.46 -3.51 -16.49
CA LYS A 60 4.80 -3.79 -15.09
C LYS A 60 4.35 -5.20 -14.67
N ALA A 61 3.11 -5.58 -15.02
CA ALA A 61 2.57 -6.89 -14.67
C ALA A 61 3.37 -8.05 -15.28
N ILE A 62 3.93 -7.87 -16.48
CA ILE A 62 4.82 -8.86 -17.10
C ILE A 62 6.12 -9.01 -16.29
N GLY A 63 6.69 -7.89 -15.80
CA GLY A 63 7.94 -7.90 -15.03
C GLY A 63 7.81 -8.44 -13.61
N ASP A 64 6.65 -8.25 -12.96
CA ASP A 64 6.38 -8.74 -11.60
C ASP A 64 6.19 -10.28 -11.55
N SER A 65 6.16 -10.99 -12.69
CA SER A 65 6.04 -12.46 -12.77
C SER A 65 7.35 -13.22 -12.47
N LEU A 66 8.47 -12.52 -12.27
CA LEU A 66 9.76 -13.11 -11.88
C LEU A 66 9.92 -13.02 -10.36
N GLU A 67 9.14 -13.80 -9.60
CA GLU A 67 9.42 -14.03 -8.17
C GLU A 67 10.69 -14.88 -8.05
N PRO A 68 11.69 -14.52 -7.21
CA PRO A 68 12.85 -15.37 -6.99
C PRO A 68 12.43 -16.66 -6.28
N GLU A 69 13.00 -17.78 -6.71
CA GLU A 69 12.89 -19.06 -6.01
C GLU A 69 13.53 -18.94 -4.62
N ILE A 70 12.72 -19.03 -3.56
CA ILE A 70 13.23 -18.97 -2.18
C ILE A 70 13.35 -20.39 -1.64
N LEU A 71 14.58 -20.83 -1.37
CA LEU A 71 14.87 -22.08 -0.68
C LEU A 71 14.43 -21.98 0.79
N GLN A 72 13.23 -22.47 1.13
CA GLN A 72 12.79 -22.60 2.52
C GLN A 72 13.34 -23.90 3.12
N GLY A 73 14.63 -23.88 3.50
CA GLY A 73 15.30 -24.96 4.23
C GLY A 73 16.03 -25.99 3.35
N PRO A 74 16.83 -26.88 3.95
CA PRO A 74 17.60 -27.88 3.21
C PRO A 74 16.66 -28.91 2.56
N GLY A 75 16.57 -28.89 1.22
CA GLY A 75 15.97 -29.96 0.43
C GLY A 75 14.50 -29.79 0.02
N ARG A 76 13.86 -28.63 0.26
CA ARG A 76 12.48 -28.40 -0.19
C ARG A 76 12.39 -27.24 -1.18
N ILE A 77 12.40 -27.58 -2.46
CA ILE A 77 12.11 -26.67 -3.57
C ILE A 77 10.60 -26.74 -3.83
N VAL A 78 9.91 -25.60 -3.76
CA VAL A 78 8.51 -25.49 -4.18
C VAL A 78 8.47 -24.57 -5.40
N GLU A 79 8.30 -25.17 -6.57
CA GLU A 79 8.02 -24.43 -7.79
C GLU A 79 6.57 -23.95 -7.76
N LYS A 80 6.36 -22.63 -7.89
CA LYS A 80 5.03 -22.07 -8.02
C LYS A 80 4.59 -22.18 -9.47
N SER A 81 4.05 -23.34 -9.84
CA SER A 81 3.51 -23.58 -11.17
C SER A 81 2.35 -22.61 -11.46
N ALA A 82 2.47 -21.91 -12.58
CA ALA A 82 1.51 -20.91 -13.04
C ALA A 82 0.21 -21.57 -13.53
N ALA A 83 -0.65 -22.03 -12.61
CA ALA A 83 -2.07 -22.27 -12.85
C ALA A 83 -2.85 -22.40 -11.53
N SER A 84 -3.05 -21.29 -10.83
CA SER A 84 -4.29 -21.07 -10.08
C SER A 84 -4.49 -19.59 -9.75
N THR A 85 -5.41 -18.98 -10.49
CA THR A 85 -6.38 -18.08 -9.87
C THR A 85 -7.09 -18.86 -8.77
N SER A 86 -6.55 -18.89 -7.55
CA SER A 86 -7.30 -19.11 -6.30
C SER A 86 -6.37 -19.24 -5.09
N SER A 87 -6.51 -18.27 -4.19
CA SER A 87 -6.44 -18.41 -2.73
C SER A 87 -5.18 -19.07 -2.12
N ASN A 88 -4.26 -18.22 -1.67
CA ASN A 88 -3.67 -18.44 -0.35
C ASN A 88 -3.65 -17.12 0.43
N SER A 89 -4.84 -16.58 0.64
CA SER A 89 -5.10 -15.76 1.83
C SER A 89 -4.92 -16.72 3.01
N GLN A 90 -4.00 -16.39 3.92
CA GLN A 90 -4.01 -16.94 5.28
C GLN A 90 -5.46 -17.16 5.71
N ALA A 91 -5.78 -18.35 6.24
CA ALA A 91 -7.11 -18.75 6.66
C ALA A 91 -7.74 -17.74 7.64
N GLN A 92 -8.25 -16.64 7.09
CA GLN A 92 -9.16 -15.72 7.72
C GLN A 92 -10.52 -16.25 7.34
N LYS A 93 -11.21 -16.85 8.32
CA LYS A 93 -12.62 -17.23 8.24
C LYS A 93 -13.35 -16.18 7.40
N LYS A 94 -13.93 -16.57 6.27
CA LYS A 94 -14.71 -15.69 5.40
C LYS A 94 -15.76 -15.00 6.29
N LYS A 95 -15.53 -13.73 6.63
CA LYS A 95 -16.56 -12.90 7.24
C LYS A 95 -17.66 -12.73 6.20
N LYS A 96 -18.92 -12.87 6.62
CA LYS A 96 -20.08 -12.58 5.78
C LYS A 96 -19.84 -11.26 5.05
N THR A 97 -20.17 -11.22 3.76
CA THR A 97 -20.20 -9.97 2.99
C THR A 97 -21.33 -9.12 3.56
N MET A 98 -21.02 -8.34 4.59
CA MET A 98 -21.91 -7.33 5.16
C MET A 98 -22.19 -6.26 4.09
N SER A 99 -23.38 -5.70 4.12
CA SER A 99 -23.70 -4.55 3.28
C SER A 99 -22.74 -3.39 3.58
N ILE A 100 -22.50 -2.51 2.62
CA ILE A 100 -21.65 -1.32 2.79
C ILE A 100 -22.13 -0.50 4.01
N SER A 101 -23.44 -0.37 4.20
CA SER A 101 -24.06 0.32 5.35
C SER A 101 -23.69 -0.32 6.69
N GLU A 102 -23.69 -1.64 6.74
CA GLU A 102 -23.39 -2.42 7.94
C GLU A 102 -21.90 -2.36 8.28
N THR A 103 -21.03 -2.38 7.26
CA THR A 103 -19.59 -2.19 7.43
C THR A 103 -19.27 -0.80 7.99
N LEU A 104 -19.98 0.24 7.54
CA LEU A 104 -19.81 1.61 8.04
C LEU A 104 -20.24 1.75 9.50
N LEU A 105 -21.36 1.14 9.88
CA LEU A 105 -21.83 1.10 11.27
C LEU A 105 -20.80 0.43 12.19
N GLU A 106 -20.21 -0.68 11.75
CA GLU A 106 -19.20 -1.39 12.53
C GLU A 106 -17.90 -0.58 12.68
N ILE A 107 -17.49 0.15 11.65
CA ILE A 107 -16.34 1.07 11.75
C ILE A 107 -16.61 2.16 12.80
N GLN A 108 -17.80 2.73 12.81
CA GLN A 108 -18.17 3.78 13.76
C GLN A 108 -18.19 3.25 15.20
N LYS A 109 -18.80 2.09 15.42
CA LYS A 109 -18.81 1.40 16.72
C LYS A 109 -17.41 1.10 17.23
N ASN A 110 -16.53 0.56 16.38
CA ASN A 110 -15.14 0.26 16.74
C ASN A 110 -14.34 1.54 17.09
N LYS A 111 -14.64 2.66 16.44
CA LYS A 111 -14.01 3.95 16.77
C LYS A 111 -14.46 4.47 18.14
N GLU A 112 -15.74 4.32 18.45
CA GLU A 112 -16.32 4.71 19.74
C GLU A 112 -15.77 3.84 20.87
N GLU A 113 -15.71 2.52 20.69
CA GLU A 113 -15.15 1.59 21.67
C GLU A 113 -13.66 1.89 21.95
N LYS A 114 -12.86 2.18 20.92
CA LYS A 114 -11.46 2.60 21.11
C LYS A 114 -11.32 3.94 21.82
N ARG A 115 -12.31 4.84 21.69
CA ARG A 115 -12.33 6.11 22.44
C ARG A 115 -12.66 5.83 23.90
N GLU A 116 -13.65 4.99 24.16
CA GLU A 116 -14.08 4.63 25.50
C GLU A 116 -12.98 3.87 26.25
N ARG A 117 -12.30 2.92 25.59
CA ARG A 117 -11.16 2.20 26.20
C ARG A 117 -10.05 3.15 26.63
N ARG A 118 -9.64 4.08 25.76
CA ARG A 118 -8.61 5.09 26.11
C ARG A 118 -9.07 6.00 27.25
N HIS A 119 -10.37 6.29 27.30
CA HIS A 119 -10.95 7.08 28.37
C HIS A 119 -10.92 6.32 29.71
N GLN A 120 -11.27 5.04 29.72
CA GLN A 120 -11.19 4.17 30.89
C GLN A 120 -9.75 4.02 31.39
N GLU A 121 -8.81 3.72 30.49
CA GLU A 121 -7.38 3.66 30.82
C GLU A 121 -6.89 4.97 31.47
N LYS A 122 -7.32 6.12 30.94
CA LYS A 122 -7.01 7.44 31.54
C LYS A 122 -7.63 7.60 32.92
N LEU A 123 -8.90 7.22 33.11
CA LEU A 123 -9.57 7.32 34.41
C LEU A 123 -8.94 6.40 35.45
N ASP A 124 -8.51 5.21 35.07
CA ASP A 124 -7.85 4.28 35.96
C ASP A 124 -6.49 4.80 36.42
N LEU A 125 -5.70 5.39 35.52
CA LEU A 125 -4.47 6.09 35.90
C LEU A 125 -4.74 7.21 36.91
N LEU A 126 -5.78 8.02 36.70
CA LEU A 126 -6.16 9.07 37.64
C LEU A 126 -6.54 8.51 39.01
N ARG A 127 -7.30 7.40 39.05
CA ARG A 127 -7.64 6.71 40.31
C ARG A 127 -6.40 6.16 41.01
N THR A 128 -5.46 5.57 40.28
CA THR A 128 -4.19 5.09 40.83
C THR A 128 -3.39 6.24 41.44
N ILE A 129 -3.30 7.37 40.73
CA ILE A 129 -2.61 8.57 41.23
C ILE A 129 -3.29 9.09 42.50
N ILE A 130 -4.60 9.27 42.51
CA ILE A 130 -5.35 9.72 43.69
C ILE A 130 -5.15 8.77 44.88
N THR A 131 -5.19 7.46 44.64
CA THR A 131 -4.97 6.43 45.67
C THR A 131 -3.54 6.50 46.22
N SER A 132 -2.55 6.71 45.36
CA SER A 132 -1.14 6.85 45.78
C SER A 132 -0.90 8.10 46.61
N LEU A 133 -1.61 9.20 46.30
CA LEU A 133 -1.53 10.46 47.02
C LEU A 133 -2.33 10.45 48.34
N SER A 134 -3.39 9.64 48.42
CA SER A 134 -4.20 9.47 49.64
C SER A 134 -3.63 8.43 50.62
N ARG A 135 -2.52 7.75 50.30
CA ARG A 135 -1.87 6.84 51.26
C ARG A 135 -1.29 7.68 52.41
N PRO A 136 -1.78 7.56 53.65
CA PRO A 136 -1.17 8.27 54.77
C PRO A 136 0.23 7.70 55.01
N ASN A 137 1.22 8.59 55.20
CA ASN A 137 2.54 8.27 55.72
C ASN A 137 2.38 7.69 57.14
N SER A 138 2.10 6.40 57.27
CA SER A 138 2.25 5.67 58.53
C SER A 138 3.32 4.62 58.36
N GLU A 139 4.57 5.03 58.41
CA GLU A 139 5.71 4.19 58.82
C GLU A 139 6.96 5.08 58.76
N ASN A 140 7.30 5.68 59.90
CA ASN A 140 8.65 6.06 60.32
C ASN A 140 8.58 6.63 61.74
N ASN A 141 8.42 5.73 62.72
CA ASN A 141 8.88 5.95 64.09
C ASN A 141 8.90 4.60 64.80
N LYS A 142 10.07 3.95 64.79
CA LYS A 142 10.54 2.98 65.79
C LYS A 142 12.05 2.88 65.70
#